data_AF-A0A916PI98-F1
#
_entry.id   AF-A0A916PI98-F1
#
_cell.length_a   1.000
_cell.length_b   1.000
_cell.length_c   1.000
_cell.angle_alpha   90.00
_cell.angle_beta   90.00
_cell.angle_gamma   90.00
#
_symmetry.space_group_name_H-M   'P 1'
#
loop_
_entity.id
_entity.type
_entity.pdbx_description
1 polymer ?
#
loop_
_entity_poly.entity_id
_entity_poly.type
_entity_poly.pdbx_seq_one_letter_code
_entity_poly.pdbx_strand_id
1 'polypeptide(L)' 'YKSSLEMVLFPSHSGFGLGVERTLAWICGLDHVRETIPFPRMIYRIKP' A
#
# COMPACT_ATOMS: atom_id res chain seq x y z
N TYR A 1 10.91 -18.57 -1.12
CA TYR A 1 11.55 -18.91 0.18
C TYR A 1 13.05 -19.16 0.02
N LYS A 2 13.49 -20.09 -0.85
CA LYS A 2 14.93 -20.33 -1.11
C LYS A 2 15.66 -19.11 -1.71
N SER A 3 15.00 -18.36 -2.61
CA SER A 3 15.50 -17.10 -3.18
C SER A 3 15.57 -15.92 -2.20
N SER A 4 14.74 -15.96 -1.13
CA SER A 4 14.69 -14.91 -0.10
C SER A 4 15.85 -15.03 0.88
N LEU A 5 16.35 -16.26 1.11
CA LEU A 5 17.45 -16.54 2.04
C LEU A 5 18.82 -16.21 1.42
N GLU A 6 18.99 -16.38 0.11
CA GLU A 6 20.20 -15.92 -0.60
C GLU A 6 20.36 -14.40 -0.56
N MET A 7 19.23 -13.67 -0.48
CA MET A 7 19.20 -12.22 -0.36
C MET A 7 19.59 -11.73 1.06
N VAL A 8 19.69 -12.60 2.06
CA VAL A 8 20.08 -12.24 3.45
C VAL A 8 21.60 -12.29 3.65
N LEU A 9 22.34 -12.99 2.79
CA LEU A 9 23.79 -13.22 2.96
C LEU A 9 24.65 -11.96 2.72
N PHE A 10 24.11 -10.99 1.99
CA PHE A 10 24.58 -9.61 1.91
C PHE A 10 23.33 -8.75 1.81
N PRO A 11 22.87 -8.05 2.86
CA PRO A 11 22.78 -6.60 2.59
C PRO A 11 22.87 -5.66 3.80
N SER A 12 23.44 -4.48 3.56
CA SER A 12 22.88 -3.25 4.10
C SER A 12 21.65 -2.91 3.26
N HIS A 13 20.48 -3.42 3.64
CA HIS A 13 19.22 -3.15 2.93
C HIS A 13 18.42 -2.12 3.71
N SER A 14 17.92 -1.12 2.99
CA SER A 14 16.85 -0.25 3.47
C SER A 14 15.71 -0.34 2.47
N GLY A 15 14.49 -0.49 2.97
CA GLY A 15 13.28 -0.54 2.16
C GLY A 15 12.25 0.39 2.78
N PHE A 16 11.51 1.09 1.93
CA PHE A 16 10.35 1.87 2.36
C PHE A 16 9.13 1.45 1.53
N GLY A 17 7.97 1.51 2.16
CA GLY A 17 6.68 1.30 1.50
C GLY A 17 5.85 2.58 1.58
N LEU A 18 5.18 2.93 0.49
CA LEU A 18 4.21 4.02 0.45
C LEU A 18 2.87 3.46 -0.04
N GLY A 19 1.80 3.78 0.70
CA GLY A 19 0.43 3.48 0.27
C GLY A 19 -0.11 4.62 -0.59
N VAL A 20 -0.36 4.36 -1.87
CA VAL A 20 -0.77 5.38 -2.84
C VAL A 20 -2.04 6.12 -2.39
N GLU A 21 -3.03 5.38 -1.92
CA GLU A 21 -4.33 5.92 -1.52
C GLU A 21 -4.21 6.76 -0.24
N ARG A 22 -3.29 6.39 0.66
CA ARG A 22 -3.01 7.16 1.87
C ARG A 22 -2.19 8.42 1.57
N THR A 23 -1.25 8.36 0.63
CA THR A 23 -0.53 9.54 0.16
C THR A 23 -1.48 10.53 -0.51
N LEU A 24 -2.42 10.03 -1.34
CA LEU A 24 -3.44 10.87 -1.97
C LEU A 24 -4.39 11.48 -0.94
N ALA A 25 -4.84 10.72 0.05
CA ALA A 25 -5.72 11.27 1.09
C ALA A 25 -5.03 12.39 1.89
N TRP A 26 -3.73 12.27 2.15
CA TRP A 26 -2.94 13.31 2.80
C TRP A 26 -2.75 14.56 1.94
N ILE A 27 -2.40 14.39 0.65
CA ILE A 27 -2.22 15.51 -0.29
C ILE A 27 -3.55 16.25 -0.52
N CYS A 28 -4.65 15.51 -0.66
CA CYS A 28 -5.97 16.05 -0.94
C CYS A 28 -6.76 16.45 0.32
N GLY A 29 -6.25 16.19 1.52
CA GLY A 29 -6.91 16.52 2.79
C GLY A 29 -8.25 15.78 3.01
N LEU A 30 -8.35 14.54 2.53
CA LEU A 30 -9.59 13.76 2.59
C LEU A 30 -9.71 13.03 3.94
N ASP A 31 -10.90 13.08 4.55
CA ASP A 31 -11.18 12.38 5.81
C ASP A 31 -11.10 10.85 5.66
N HIS A 32 -11.44 10.33 4.48
CA HIS A 32 -11.42 8.91 4.20
C HIS A 32 -10.69 8.55 2.90
N VAL A 33 -9.77 7.59 3.00
CA VAL A 33 -9.03 6.97 1.87
C VAL A 33 -9.97 6.33 0.83
N ARG A 34 -11.22 6.08 1.18
CA ARG A 34 -12.23 5.56 0.24
C ARG A 34 -12.58 6.56 -0.85
N GLU A 35 -12.43 7.85 -0.58
CA GLU A 35 -12.72 8.94 -1.50
C GLU A 35 -11.62 9.08 -2.57
N THR A 36 -10.42 8.55 -2.30
CA THR A 36 -9.34 8.50 -3.30
C THR A 36 -9.49 7.34 -4.29
N ILE A 37 -10.47 6.44 -4.11
CA ILE A 37 -10.61 5.21 -4.90
C ILE A 37 -11.98 5.19 -5.59
N PRO A 38 -12.04 5.08 -6.93
CA PRO A 38 -13.33 5.08 -7.65
C PRO A 38 -14.18 3.84 -7.34
N PHE A 39 -13.57 2.68 -7.08
CA PHE A 39 -14.26 1.44 -6.71
C PHE A 39 -13.62 0.84 -5.44
N PRO A 40 -13.97 1.35 -4.25
CA PRO A 40 -13.34 0.92 -3.01
C PRO A 40 -13.74 -0.51 -2.67
N ARG A 41 -12.75 -1.40 -2.59
CA ARG A 41 -12.92 -2.75 -2.06
C ARG A 41 -13.13 -2.65 -0.55
N MET A 42 -14.28 -3.07 -0.06
CA MET A 42 -14.57 -3.16 1.37
C MET A 42 -14.99 -4.57 1.73
N ILE A 43 -14.87 -4.93 3.02
CA ILE A 43 -15.31 -6.23 3.55
C ILE A 43 -16.75 -6.56 3.12
N TYR A 44 -17.62 -5.54 3.06
CA TYR A 44 -19.03 -5.68 2.69
C TYR A 44 -19.36 -5.18 1.27
N ARG A 45 -18.38 -4.69 0.49
CA ARG A 45 -18.60 -4.20 -0.88
C ARG A 45 -17.52 -4.72 -1.82
N ILE A 46 -17.92 -5.69 -2.65
CA ILE A 46 -17.07 -6.32 -3.67
C ILE A 46 -17.51 -5.99 -5.10
N LYS A 47 -18.74 -5.49 -5.28
CA LYS A 47 -19.29 -5.09 -6.57
C LYS A 47 -19.22 -3.56 -6.73
N PRO A 48 -18.94 -3.05 -7.95
CA PRO A 48 -19.01 -1.62 -8.23
C PRO A 48 -20.40 -1.08 -7.92
#